data_AF-A0A938DF69-F1
#
_entry.id   AF-A0A938DF69-F1
#
_cell.length_a   1.000
_cell.length_b   1.000
_cell.length_c   1.000
_cell.angle_alpha   90.00
_cell.angle_beta   90.00
_cell.angle_gamma   90.00
#
_symmetry.space_group_name_H-M   'P 1'
#
loop_
_entity.id
_entity.type
_entity.pdbx_description
1 polymer ?
#
loop_
_entity_poly.entity_id
_entity_poly.type
_entity_poly.pdbx_seq_one_letter_code
_entity_poly.pdbx_strand_id
1 'polypeptide(L)'
;MPHTGLETLITAAFEDRANITAETQGDIRRAVDGALRLLDAGKLRVAEKIEGKEGPESWKVNQWLKKAVLLSFRLNDMAVIAGGPGGATWWDKVPSKFVGWGAGEHTAAGFRSVPGAIVRHSAYVAPGAILMPSFVNLGAYVDSGTMVDTWVTVGSCAQIGKNVHLSGGVGIGGVLEPLQANPTIIEDDCFIGARSEVVEGVVVGKGSVLSMGVFIGASTKIIDRATG
;
A
#
# COMPACT_ATOMS: atom_id res chain seq x y z
N MET A 1 15.18 -10.19 15.01
CA MET A 1 14.52 -9.44 16.11
C MET A 1 13.03 -9.76 16.04
N PRO A 2 12.38 -10.19 17.13
CA PRO A 2 10.93 -10.39 17.16
C PRO A 2 10.18 -9.08 16.83
N HIS A 3 8.95 -9.18 16.33
CA HIS A 3 8.17 -8.01 15.87
C HIS A 3 8.02 -6.93 16.96
N THR A 4 7.87 -7.34 18.22
CA THR A 4 7.80 -6.44 19.38
C THR A 4 9.05 -5.58 19.55
N GLY A 5 10.24 -6.13 19.27
CA GLY A 5 11.49 -5.38 19.32
C GLY A 5 11.63 -4.34 18.20
N LEU A 6 11.10 -4.65 17.00
CA LEU A 6 11.06 -3.70 15.89
C LEU A 6 10.14 -2.51 16.21
N GLU A 7 8.95 -2.79 16.74
CA GLU A 7 7.97 -1.76 17.09
C GLU A 7 8.51 -0.77 18.12
N THR A 8 9.14 -1.25 19.20
CA THR A 8 9.74 -0.39 20.22
C THR A 8 10.82 0.52 19.64
N LEU A 9 11.75 -0.05 18.87
CA LEU A 9 12.87 0.70 18.31
C LEU A 9 12.43 1.73 17.27
N ILE A 10 11.50 1.36 16.37
CA ILE A 10 10.96 2.27 15.36
C ILE A 10 10.15 3.39 16.02
N THR A 11 9.40 3.07 17.07
CA THR A 11 8.65 4.09 17.81
C THR A 11 9.60 5.10 18.45
N ALA A 12 10.65 4.63 19.14
CA ALA A 12 11.66 5.51 19.74
C ALA A 12 12.37 6.36 18.69
N ALA A 13 12.81 5.75 17.58
CA ALA A 13 13.46 6.46 16.48
C ALA A 13 12.54 7.50 15.81
N PHE A 14 11.24 7.24 15.77
CA PHE A 14 10.27 8.21 15.23
C PHE A 14 10.08 9.41 16.15
N GLU A 15 10.13 9.23 17.46
CA GLU A 15 10.10 10.37 18.39
C GLU A 15 11.36 11.24 18.23
N ASP A 16 12.52 10.63 17.96
CA ASP A 16 13.78 11.32 17.67
C ASP A 16 14.01 11.62 16.17
N ARG A 17 12.95 11.60 15.35
CA ARG A 17 13.05 11.70 13.87
C ARG A 17 13.72 12.98 13.37
N ALA A 18 13.83 14.02 14.19
CA ALA A 18 14.54 15.25 13.86
C ALA A 18 16.05 15.03 13.67
N ASN A 19 16.62 14.04 14.36
CA ASN A 19 18.04 13.67 14.27
C ASN A 19 18.31 12.51 13.29
N ILE A 20 17.25 11.96 12.66
CA ILE A 20 17.38 10.89 11.68
C ILE A 20 17.58 11.49 10.29
N THR A 21 18.69 11.12 9.67
CA THR A 21 19.15 11.59 8.35
C THR A 21 19.57 10.44 7.44
N ALA A 22 19.96 10.73 6.21
CA ALA A 22 20.45 9.72 5.28
C ALA A 22 21.76 9.05 5.75
N GLU A 23 22.58 9.75 6.54
CA GLU A 23 23.81 9.20 7.12
C GLU A 23 23.54 8.26 8.29
N THR A 24 22.34 8.23 8.86
CA THR A 24 22.00 7.38 10.01
C THR A 24 22.21 5.89 9.64
N GLN A 25 23.02 5.18 10.43
CA GLN A 25 23.32 3.76 10.27
C GLN A 25 22.90 2.94 11.51
N GLY A 26 23.31 1.67 11.57
CA GLY A 26 23.14 0.84 12.76
C GLY A 26 21.73 0.27 12.91
N ASP A 27 21.28 0.14 14.17
CA ASP A 27 20.04 -0.57 14.51
C ASP A 27 18.79 0.12 13.94
N ILE A 28 18.75 1.46 13.93
CA ILE A 28 17.59 2.20 13.41
C ILE A 28 17.37 1.90 11.94
N ARG A 29 18.41 2.02 11.11
CA ARG A 29 18.34 1.68 9.68
C ARG A 29 17.94 0.23 9.47
N ARG A 30 18.61 -0.71 10.16
CA ARG A 30 18.27 -2.15 10.08
C ARG A 30 16.82 -2.45 10.46
N ALA A 31 16.28 -1.76 11.46
CA ALA A 31 14.91 -1.94 11.91
C ALA A 31 13.90 -1.41 10.89
N VAL A 32 14.12 -0.20 10.36
CA VAL A 32 13.26 0.38 9.32
C VAL A 32 13.29 -0.48 8.06
N ASP A 33 14.48 -0.80 7.53
CA ASP A 33 14.64 -1.67 6.37
C ASP A 33 14.04 -3.06 6.62
N GLY A 34 14.16 -3.54 7.86
CA GLY A 34 13.53 -4.77 8.34
C GLY A 34 12.01 -4.74 8.22
N ALA A 35 11.38 -3.69 8.75
CA ALA A 35 9.93 -3.51 8.71
C ALA A 35 9.41 -3.35 7.28
N LEU A 36 10.10 -2.56 6.44
CA LEU A 36 9.74 -2.37 5.04
C LEU A 36 9.86 -3.68 4.24
N ARG A 37 10.87 -4.51 4.50
CA ARG A 37 10.97 -5.85 3.89
C ARG A 37 9.84 -6.79 4.33
N LEU A 38 9.42 -6.71 5.59
CA LEU A 38 8.31 -7.52 6.09
C LEU A 38 6.95 -7.05 5.53
N LEU A 39 6.77 -5.74 5.34
CA LEU A 39 5.65 -5.17 4.59
C LEU A 39 5.67 -5.67 3.13
N ASP A 40 6.81 -5.59 2.46
CA ASP A 40 6.97 -5.99 1.05
C ASP A 40 6.66 -7.48 0.82
N ALA A 41 6.96 -8.31 1.82
CA ALA A 41 6.70 -9.74 1.84
C ALA A 41 5.30 -10.11 2.38
N GLY A 42 4.47 -9.14 2.76
CA GLY A 42 3.12 -9.38 3.31
C GLY A 42 3.11 -10.02 4.70
N LYS A 43 4.26 -10.13 5.37
CA LYS A 43 4.39 -10.68 6.73
C LYS A 43 3.95 -9.70 7.81
N LEU A 44 3.92 -8.42 7.46
CA LEU A 44 3.29 -7.35 8.21
C LEU A 44 2.37 -6.57 7.27
N ARG A 45 1.35 -5.93 7.84
CA ARG A 45 0.42 -5.08 7.09
C ARG A 45 0.05 -3.85 7.92
N VAL A 46 -0.13 -2.71 7.25
CA VAL A 46 -0.36 -1.41 7.91
C VAL A 46 -1.69 -1.39 8.66
N ALA A 47 -2.72 -2.05 8.15
CA ALA A 47 -3.96 -2.27 8.87
C ALA A 47 -4.42 -3.73 8.69
N GLU A 48 -4.98 -4.30 9.74
CA GLU A 48 -5.47 -5.67 9.78
C GLU A 48 -6.89 -5.73 10.32
N LYS A 49 -7.65 -6.72 9.84
CA LYS A 49 -9.03 -6.93 10.29
C LYS A 49 -9.03 -7.56 11.69
N ILE A 50 -9.81 -7.00 12.59
CA ILE A 50 -10.10 -7.52 13.92
C ILE A 50 -11.16 -8.59 13.77
N GLU A 51 -10.85 -9.81 14.20
CA GLU A 51 -11.76 -10.95 14.14
C GLU A 51 -13.06 -10.66 14.93
N GLY A 52 -14.20 -11.05 14.36
CA GLY A 52 -15.52 -10.87 14.97
C GLY A 52 -16.10 -9.45 14.94
N LYS A 53 -15.42 -8.48 14.31
CA LYS A 53 -15.94 -7.13 14.09
C LYS A 53 -16.35 -6.89 12.63
N GLU A 54 -17.34 -6.02 12.44
CA GLU A 54 -17.81 -5.57 11.12
C GLU A 54 -17.72 -4.05 10.99
N GLY A 55 -17.83 -3.55 9.75
CA GLY A 55 -17.78 -2.13 9.45
C GLY A 55 -16.40 -1.49 9.63
N PRO A 56 -16.31 -0.14 9.65
CA PRO A 56 -15.04 0.57 9.72
C PRO A 56 -14.20 0.27 10.98
N GLU A 57 -14.85 -0.01 12.10
CA GLU A 57 -14.20 -0.35 13.38
C GLU A 57 -13.63 -1.77 13.40
N SER A 58 -13.87 -2.56 12.35
CA SER A 58 -13.27 -3.88 12.18
C SER A 58 -11.81 -3.84 11.75
N TRP A 59 -11.21 -2.66 11.56
CA TRP A 59 -9.83 -2.52 11.13
C TRP A 59 -8.97 -1.81 12.16
N LYS A 60 -7.85 -2.44 12.53
CA LYS A 60 -6.83 -1.88 13.42
C LYS A 60 -5.63 -1.43 12.61
N VAL A 61 -5.22 -0.18 12.80
CA VAL A 61 -3.96 0.34 12.24
C VAL A 61 -2.75 0.01 13.12
N ASN A 62 -1.70 -0.49 12.50
CA ASN A 62 -0.37 -0.68 13.09
C ASN A 62 0.46 0.58 12.87
N GLN A 63 0.26 1.60 13.72
CA GLN A 63 0.84 2.93 13.53
C GLN A 63 2.37 2.94 13.39
N TRP A 64 3.07 2.03 14.08
CA TRP A 64 4.53 1.95 14.00
C TRP A 64 5.03 1.58 12.60
N LEU A 65 4.22 0.90 11.77
CA LEU A 65 4.56 0.63 10.37
C LEU A 65 4.46 1.89 9.51
N LYS A 66 3.51 2.77 9.78
CA LYS A 66 3.46 4.11 9.15
C LYS A 66 4.68 4.95 9.58
N LYS A 67 5.07 4.88 10.86
CA LYS A 67 6.30 5.50 11.36
C LYS A 67 7.54 4.96 10.63
N ALA A 68 7.64 3.64 10.42
CA ALA A 68 8.74 3.03 9.67
C ALA A 68 8.83 3.57 8.24
N VAL A 69 7.70 3.66 7.54
CA VAL A 69 7.63 4.25 6.21
C VAL A 69 8.10 5.71 6.22
N LEU A 70 7.61 6.53 7.15
CA LEU A 70 8.02 7.94 7.25
C LEU A 70 9.51 8.10 7.57
N LEU A 71 10.07 7.24 8.44
CA LEU A 71 11.50 7.21 8.71
C LEU A 71 12.31 6.83 7.47
N SER A 72 11.80 5.93 6.62
CA SER A 72 12.49 5.55 5.39
C SER A 72 12.71 6.75 4.45
N PHE A 73 11.82 7.74 4.44
CA PHE A 73 12.02 8.96 3.64
C PHE A 73 13.15 9.85 4.15
N ARG A 74 13.45 9.79 5.46
CA ARG A 74 14.56 10.50 6.10
C ARG A 74 15.88 9.75 5.92
N LEU A 75 15.82 8.43 5.97
CA LEU A 75 16.98 7.54 5.83
C LEU A 75 17.49 7.41 4.39
N ASN A 76 16.74 7.88 3.39
CA ASN A 76 17.13 7.77 1.99
C ASN A 76 17.17 9.15 1.34
N ASP A 77 18.31 9.44 0.70
CA ASP A 77 18.46 10.62 -0.14
C ASP A 77 17.81 10.43 -1.50
N MET A 78 17.54 11.55 -2.15
CA MET A 78 17.13 11.54 -3.54
C MET A 78 18.29 11.03 -4.40
N ALA A 79 17.96 10.17 -5.36
CA ALA A 79 18.93 9.61 -6.29
C ALA A 79 18.38 9.62 -7.72
N VAL A 80 19.30 9.60 -8.68
CA VAL A 80 18.96 9.42 -10.09
C VAL A 80 18.52 7.97 -10.30
N ILE A 81 17.36 7.78 -10.93
CA ILE A 81 16.84 6.47 -11.33
C ILE A 81 16.81 6.42 -12.85
N ALA A 82 17.57 5.50 -13.44
CA ALA A 82 17.66 5.34 -14.90
C ALA A 82 16.46 4.58 -15.50
N GLY A 83 16.36 4.58 -16.84
CA GLY A 83 15.39 3.76 -17.60
C GLY A 83 14.25 4.54 -18.25
N GLY A 84 14.32 5.87 -18.29
CA GLY A 84 13.32 6.72 -18.93
C GLY A 84 13.42 6.74 -20.46
N PRO A 85 12.37 7.24 -21.15
CA PRO A 85 12.36 7.36 -22.60
C PRO A 85 13.55 8.18 -23.13
N GLY A 86 14.19 7.71 -24.20
CA GLY A 86 15.34 8.40 -24.80
C GLY A 86 16.57 8.50 -23.88
N GLY A 87 16.69 7.62 -22.88
CA GLY A 87 17.77 7.68 -21.90
C GLY A 87 17.54 8.69 -20.77
N ALA A 88 16.32 9.24 -20.65
CA ALA A 88 15.94 10.10 -19.56
C ALA A 88 16.02 9.37 -18.19
N THR A 89 15.98 10.15 -17.12
CA THR A 89 16.07 9.67 -15.75
C THR A 89 14.96 10.26 -14.88
N TRP A 90 14.61 9.56 -13.81
CA TRP A 90 13.81 10.08 -12.71
C TRP A 90 14.71 10.52 -11.53
N TRP A 91 14.12 11.25 -10.59
CA TRP A 91 14.76 11.73 -9.36
C TRP A 91 13.84 11.43 -8.19
N ASP A 92 14.14 10.38 -7.41
CA ASP A 92 13.33 9.91 -6.28
C ASP A 92 14.20 9.17 -5.26
N LYS A 93 13.66 8.92 -4.06
CA LYS A 93 14.31 8.22 -2.95
C LYS A 93 13.65 6.89 -2.57
N VAL A 94 12.54 6.54 -3.22
CA VAL A 94 11.82 5.28 -2.97
C VAL A 94 12.13 4.29 -4.09
N PRO A 95 12.80 3.16 -3.81
CA PRO A 95 13.10 2.17 -4.83
C PRO A 95 11.84 1.45 -5.32
N SER A 96 11.89 0.97 -6.56
CA SER A 96 10.90 0.01 -7.08
C SER A 96 10.97 -1.31 -6.31
N LYS A 97 9.83 -1.97 -6.12
CA LYS A 97 9.74 -3.34 -5.57
C LYS A 97 10.61 -4.32 -6.35
N PHE A 98 10.74 -4.09 -7.66
CA PHE A 98 11.41 -4.99 -8.59
C PHE A 98 12.91 -4.75 -8.72
N VAL A 99 13.49 -3.82 -7.97
CA VAL A 99 14.95 -3.60 -7.99
C VAL A 99 15.65 -4.90 -7.57
N GLY A 100 16.53 -5.42 -8.43
CA GLY A 100 17.29 -6.64 -8.19
C GLY A 100 16.52 -7.94 -8.43
N TRP A 101 15.28 -7.90 -8.91
CA TRP A 101 14.51 -9.12 -9.21
C TRP A 101 14.97 -9.77 -10.52
N GLY A 102 15.12 -11.09 -10.49
CA GLY A 102 15.24 -11.95 -11.66
C GLY A 102 14.03 -12.89 -11.79
N ALA A 103 14.17 -13.90 -12.65
CA ALA A 103 13.10 -14.86 -12.91
C ALA A 103 12.69 -15.66 -11.65
N GLY A 104 13.62 -15.91 -10.73
CA GLY A 104 13.36 -16.64 -9.49
C GLY A 104 12.41 -15.87 -8.57
N GLU A 105 12.68 -14.58 -8.35
CA GLU A 105 11.85 -13.71 -7.49
C GLU A 105 10.45 -13.54 -8.08
N HIS A 106 10.34 -13.31 -9.39
CA HIS A 106 9.04 -13.23 -10.07
C HIS A 106 8.24 -14.54 -9.95
N THR A 107 8.89 -15.68 -10.15
CA THR A 107 8.25 -17.00 -10.03
C THR A 107 7.78 -17.26 -8.60
N ALA A 108 8.62 -16.98 -7.61
CA ALA A 108 8.30 -17.18 -6.19
C ALA A 108 7.17 -16.25 -5.71
N ALA A 109 7.11 -15.02 -6.21
CA ALA A 109 6.05 -14.07 -5.86
C ALA A 109 4.68 -14.44 -6.45
N GLY A 110 4.66 -15.13 -7.60
CA GLY A 110 3.46 -15.77 -8.14
C GLY A 110 2.36 -14.82 -8.64
N PHE A 111 2.64 -13.52 -8.80
CA PHE A 111 1.73 -12.55 -9.41
C PHE A 111 2.24 -12.10 -10.79
N ARG A 112 1.33 -11.59 -11.61
CA ARG A 112 1.67 -11.08 -12.95
C ARG A 112 1.87 -9.57 -12.91
N SER A 113 3.07 -9.12 -13.28
CA SER A 113 3.39 -7.70 -13.49
C SER A 113 3.47 -7.42 -14.99
N VAL A 114 2.46 -6.76 -15.55
CA VAL A 114 2.44 -6.39 -16.97
C VAL A 114 3.33 -5.15 -17.19
N PRO A 115 4.13 -5.07 -18.27
CA PRO A 115 4.96 -3.90 -18.55
C PRO A 115 4.17 -2.58 -18.45
N GLY A 116 4.65 -1.66 -17.62
CA GLY A 116 3.94 -0.43 -17.26
C GLY A 116 3.35 -0.45 -15.84
N ALA A 117 3.31 -1.61 -15.17
CA ALA A 117 3.00 -1.69 -13.75
C ALA A 117 4.19 -1.16 -12.91
N ILE A 118 3.91 -0.18 -12.05
CA ILE A 118 4.90 0.46 -11.19
C ILE A 118 4.51 0.17 -9.74
N VAL A 119 5.40 -0.52 -9.01
CA VAL A 119 5.18 -0.86 -7.60
C VAL A 119 6.35 -0.34 -6.79
N ARG A 120 6.06 0.47 -5.77
CA ARG A 120 7.09 0.94 -4.83
C ARG A 120 7.36 -0.10 -3.75
N HIS A 121 8.62 -0.28 -3.40
CA HIS A 121 8.94 -0.87 -2.11
C HIS A 121 8.37 0.06 -1.02
N SER A 122 7.52 -0.39 -0.10
CA SER A 122 7.37 -1.71 0.50
C SER A 122 6.00 -2.39 0.27
N ALA A 123 5.36 -2.19 -0.88
CA ALA A 123 4.04 -2.76 -1.13
C ALA A 123 4.06 -4.29 -1.25
N TYR A 124 3.06 -4.95 -0.68
CA TYR A 124 2.81 -6.37 -0.88
C TYR A 124 1.84 -6.60 -2.04
N VAL A 125 2.15 -7.61 -2.85
CA VAL A 125 1.30 -8.12 -3.92
C VAL A 125 1.29 -9.64 -3.81
N ALA A 126 0.12 -10.20 -3.55
CA ALA A 126 -0.04 -11.62 -3.29
C ALA A 126 -0.06 -12.46 -4.57
N PRO A 127 0.21 -13.78 -4.46
CA PRO A 127 0.11 -14.70 -5.59
C PRO A 127 -1.26 -14.68 -6.27
N GLY A 128 -1.27 -14.83 -7.58
CA GLY A 128 -2.47 -14.81 -8.42
C GLY A 128 -3.01 -13.42 -8.74
N ALA A 129 -2.50 -12.35 -8.11
CA ALA A 129 -2.85 -10.99 -8.51
C ALA A 129 -2.31 -10.65 -9.92
N ILE A 130 -3.01 -9.75 -10.62
CA ILE A 130 -2.61 -9.25 -11.93
C ILE A 130 -2.53 -7.74 -11.87
N LEU A 131 -1.34 -7.21 -12.16
CA LEU A 131 -1.09 -5.78 -12.28
C LEU A 131 -0.96 -5.44 -13.76
N MET A 132 -2.02 -4.82 -14.31
CA MET A 132 -1.96 -4.12 -15.60
C MET A 132 -1.10 -2.85 -15.45
N PRO A 133 -0.86 -2.05 -16.51
CA PRO A 133 -0.14 -0.78 -16.36
C PRO A 133 -0.84 0.13 -15.33
N SER A 134 -0.32 0.17 -14.11
CA SER A 134 -0.97 0.70 -12.92
C SER A 134 0.09 1.16 -11.91
N PHE A 135 -0.34 1.81 -10.83
CA PHE A 135 0.57 2.25 -9.76
C PHE A 135 0.14 1.67 -8.41
N VAL A 136 1.06 1.01 -7.71
CA VAL A 136 0.86 0.52 -6.33
C VAL A 136 1.91 1.17 -5.44
N ASN A 137 1.45 1.98 -4.50
CA ASN A 137 2.31 2.77 -3.63
C ASN A 137 2.72 1.98 -2.38
N LEU A 138 3.75 2.47 -1.71
CA LEU A 138 4.37 1.86 -0.53
C LEU A 138 3.38 1.52 0.59
N GLY A 139 3.68 0.44 1.33
CA GLY A 139 2.85 -0.06 2.43
C GLY A 139 1.45 -0.55 2.03
N ALA A 140 1.06 -0.47 0.75
CA ALA A 140 -0.17 -1.08 0.27
C ALA A 140 -0.10 -2.61 0.38
N TYR A 141 -1.27 -3.22 0.51
CA TYR A 141 -1.42 -4.67 0.57
C TYR A 141 -2.46 -5.09 -0.47
N VAL A 142 -2.03 -5.76 -1.53
CA VAL A 142 -2.90 -6.30 -2.57
C VAL A 142 -2.97 -7.81 -2.41
N ASP A 143 -4.11 -8.33 -1.95
CA ASP A 143 -4.28 -9.75 -1.65
C ASP A 143 -4.55 -10.61 -2.92
N SER A 144 -4.63 -11.92 -2.73
CA SER A 144 -4.59 -12.90 -3.82
C SER A 144 -5.77 -12.81 -4.78
N GLY A 145 -5.52 -13.15 -6.05
CA GLY A 145 -6.55 -13.18 -7.08
C GLY A 145 -7.09 -11.81 -7.51
N THR A 146 -6.57 -10.72 -6.95
CA THR A 146 -7.04 -9.36 -7.26
C THR A 146 -6.57 -8.88 -8.63
N MET A 147 -7.49 -8.27 -9.38
CA MET A 147 -7.24 -7.61 -10.64
C MET A 147 -7.05 -6.11 -10.43
N VAL A 148 -5.87 -5.61 -10.78
CA VAL A 148 -5.54 -4.18 -10.81
C VAL A 148 -5.44 -3.76 -12.28
N ASP A 149 -6.54 -3.24 -12.83
CA ASP A 149 -6.63 -2.90 -14.25
C ASP A 149 -5.79 -1.68 -14.66
N THR A 150 -5.77 -1.42 -15.96
CA THR A 150 -5.00 -0.34 -16.58
C THR A 150 -5.39 1.01 -15.98
N TRP A 151 -4.36 1.78 -15.60
CA TRP A 151 -4.41 3.09 -14.97
C TRP A 151 -5.07 3.10 -13.59
N VAL A 152 -5.16 1.95 -12.92
CA VAL A 152 -5.53 1.91 -11.51
C VAL A 152 -4.41 2.47 -10.64
N THR A 153 -4.81 3.17 -9.58
CA THR A 153 -3.90 3.59 -8.51
C THR A 153 -4.30 2.93 -7.20
N VAL A 154 -3.39 2.20 -6.57
CA VAL A 154 -3.51 1.72 -5.19
C VAL A 154 -2.59 2.57 -4.32
N GLY A 155 -3.20 3.47 -3.55
CA GLY A 155 -2.51 4.46 -2.74
C GLY A 155 -1.73 3.89 -1.56
N SER A 156 -0.93 4.74 -0.91
CA SER A 156 -0.08 4.32 0.21
C SER A 156 -0.91 3.73 1.34
N CYS A 157 -0.43 2.63 1.91
CA CYS A 157 -1.09 1.91 3.00
C CYS A 157 -2.47 1.29 2.67
N ALA A 158 -3.02 1.45 1.46
CA ALA A 158 -4.32 0.90 1.10
C ALA A 158 -4.36 -0.62 1.26
N GLN A 159 -5.50 -1.15 1.70
CA GLN A 159 -5.70 -2.59 1.91
C GLN A 159 -6.74 -3.10 0.92
N ILE A 160 -6.29 -3.92 -0.03
CA ILE A 160 -7.14 -4.53 -1.04
C ILE A 160 -7.26 -6.02 -0.71
N GLY A 161 -8.50 -6.47 -0.52
CA GLY A 161 -8.84 -7.85 -0.21
C GLY A 161 -8.58 -8.82 -1.34
N LYS A 162 -9.00 -10.07 -1.13
CA LYS A 162 -8.88 -11.15 -2.10
C LYS A 162 -9.95 -11.03 -3.18
N ASN A 163 -9.63 -11.47 -4.39
CA ASN A 163 -10.54 -11.50 -5.54
C ASN A 163 -11.24 -10.16 -5.82
N VAL A 164 -10.59 -9.05 -5.47
CA VAL A 164 -11.13 -7.72 -5.78
C VAL A 164 -10.88 -7.42 -7.26
N HIS A 165 -11.84 -6.78 -7.92
CA HIS A 165 -11.63 -6.23 -9.26
C HIS A 165 -11.65 -4.71 -9.20
N LEU A 166 -10.46 -4.10 -9.28
CA LEU A 166 -10.31 -2.67 -9.50
C LEU A 166 -10.30 -2.42 -11.01
N SER A 167 -11.42 -1.94 -11.55
CA SER A 167 -11.57 -1.70 -12.99
C SER A 167 -10.73 -0.53 -13.49
N GLY A 168 -10.58 -0.42 -14.82
CA GLY A 168 -9.69 0.58 -15.43
C GLY A 168 -9.89 2.02 -14.92
N GLY A 169 -8.79 2.64 -14.48
CA GLY A 169 -8.77 4.00 -13.97
C GLY A 169 -9.41 4.21 -12.60
N VAL A 170 -9.62 3.14 -11.83
CA VAL A 170 -10.03 3.27 -10.42
C VAL A 170 -8.88 3.84 -9.59
N GLY A 171 -9.18 4.80 -8.73
CA GLY A 171 -8.22 5.28 -7.74
C GLY A 171 -8.63 4.91 -6.32
N ILE A 172 -7.69 4.30 -5.60
CA ILE A 172 -7.79 4.00 -4.19
C ILE A 172 -6.83 4.93 -3.45
N GLY A 173 -7.38 5.86 -2.67
CA GLY A 173 -6.63 6.90 -1.97
C GLY A 173 -5.63 6.34 -0.97
N GLY A 174 -4.46 6.96 -0.88
CA GLY A 174 -3.44 6.64 0.10
C GLY A 174 -3.65 7.39 1.41
N VAL A 175 -3.33 6.75 2.54
CA VAL A 175 -3.40 7.39 3.88
C VAL A 175 -2.19 6.98 4.71
N LEU A 176 -1.11 7.76 4.57
CA LEU A 176 0.09 7.59 5.41
C LEU A 176 0.00 8.41 6.70
N GLU A 177 -0.42 9.67 6.57
CA GLU A 177 -0.72 10.56 7.69
C GLU A 177 -2.19 10.99 7.63
N PRO A 178 -2.86 11.22 8.78
CA PRO A 178 -2.32 11.08 10.14
C PRO A 178 -2.14 9.61 10.56
N LEU A 179 -1.26 9.35 11.54
CA LEU A 179 -0.81 8.00 11.91
C LEU A 179 -1.97 7.09 12.37
N GLN A 180 -2.91 7.65 13.12
CA GLN A 180 -4.07 6.94 13.66
C GLN A 180 -5.17 6.66 12.64
N ALA A 181 -5.17 7.33 11.48
CA ALA A 181 -6.21 7.12 10.48
C ALA A 181 -6.09 5.73 9.86
N ASN A 182 -7.23 5.06 9.68
CA ASN A 182 -7.28 3.86 8.88
C ASN A 182 -6.96 4.20 7.42
N PRO A 183 -6.23 3.32 6.70
CA PRO A 183 -6.09 3.45 5.26
C PRO A 183 -7.41 3.16 4.56
N THR A 184 -7.50 3.56 3.29
CA THR A 184 -8.61 3.12 2.45
C THR A 184 -8.57 1.60 2.32
N ILE A 185 -9.73 0.96 2.54
CA ILE A 185 -9.87 -0.49 2.56
C ILE A 185 -10.95 -0.90 1.55
N ILE A 186 -10.60 -1.84 0.70
CA ILE A 186 -11.56 -2.57 -0.15
C ILE A 186 -11.52 -4.02 0.31
N GLU A 187 -12.60 -4.50 0.93
CA GLU A 187 -12.64 -5.87 1.45
C GLU A 187 -12.76 -6.91 0.33
N ASP A 188 -12.67 -8.19 0.72
CA ASP A 188 -12.70 -9.33 -0.21
C ASP A 188 -13.93 -9.29 -1.16
N ASP A 189 -13.73 -9.85 -2.35
CA ASP A 189 -14.77 -10.10 -3.36
C ASP A 189 -15.51 -8.83 -3.84
N CYS A 190 -14.95 -7.63 -3.62
CA CYS A 190 -15.52 -6.38 -4.13
C CYS A 190 -15.27 -6.19 -5.63
N PHE A 191 -16.23 -5.59 -6.32
CA PHE A 191 -16.07 -5.06 -7.66
C PHE A 191 -16.14 -3.53 -7.63
N ILE A 192 -15.09 -2.86 -8.11
CA ILE A 192 -15.04 -1.41 -8.22
C ILE A 192 -15.03 -1.03 -9.70
N GLY A 193 -16.16 -0.48 -10.17
CA GLY A 193 -16.36 -0.10 -11.56
C GLY A 193 -15.41 1.00 -12.04
N ALA A 194 -15.18 1.06 -13.35
CA ALA A 194 -14.20 1.94 -13.96
C ALA A 194 -14.41 3.42 -13.58
N ARG A 195 -13.30 4.15 -13.43
CA ARG A 195 -13.28 5.59 -13.11
C ARG A 195 -13.95 5.96 -11.78
N SER A 196 -14.18 4.99 -10.90
CA SER A 196 -14.58 5.24 -9.52
C SER A 196 -13.36 5.58 -8.67
N GLU A 197 -13.60 6.30 -7.57
CA GLU A 197 -12.55 6.70 -6.63
C GLU A 197 -13.02 6.44 -5.20
N VAL A 198 -12.18 5.80 -4.38
CA VAL A 198 -12.44 5.57 -2.96
C VAL A 198 -11.25 6.09 -2.17
N VAL A 199 -11.46 7.06 -1.28
CA VAL A 199 -10.37 7.83 -0.66
C VAL A 199 -10.58 8.04 0.84
N GLU A 200 -9.60 8.68 1.50
CA GLU A 200 -9.73 9.23 2.87
C GLU A 200 -10.09 8.20 3.96
N GLY A 201 -9.64 6.96 3.82
CA GLY A 201 -9.85 5.93 4.85
C GLY A 201 -11.22 5.26 4.79
N VAL A 202 -11.99 5.48 3.71
CA VAL A 202 -13.25 4.78 3.48
C VAL A 202 -13.03 3.27 3.42
N VAL A 203 -13.99 2.53 3.99
CA VAL A 203 -14.04 1.06 3.95
C VAL A 203 -15.20 0.63 3.06
N VAL A 204 -14.90 -0.08 1.99
CA VAL A 204 -15.90 -0.77 1.15
C VAL A 204 -16.00 -2.21 1.65
N GLY A 205 -17.15 -2.54 2.24
CA GLY A 205 -17.41 -3.84 2.86
C GLY A 205 -17.45 -5.00 1.87
N LYS A 206 -17.15 -6.20 2.36
CA LYS A 206 -17.02 -7.43 1.57
C LYS A 206 -18.17 -7.63 0.56
N GLY A 207 -17.81 -8.01 -0.67
CA GLY A 207 -18.77 -8.37 -1.72
C GLY A 207 -19.54 -7.18 -2.33
N SER A 208 -19.18 -5.94 -1.98
CA SER A 208 -19.83 -4.75 -2.52
C SER A 208 -19.52 -4.58 -4.02
N VAL A 209 -20.49 -4.02 -4.75
CA VAL A 209 -20.36 -3.71 -6.17
C VAL A 209 -20.60 -2.21 -6.36
N LEU A 210 -19.54 -1.49 -6.70
CA LEU A 210 -19.61 -0.09 -7.09
C LEU A 210 -19.69 -0.03 -8.63
N SER A 211 -20.66 0.71 -9.15
CA SER A 211 -20.73 0.99 -10.59
C SER A 211 -19.58 1.91 -11.04
N MET A 212 -19.57 2.30 -12.31
CA MET A 212 -18.64 3.30 -12.83
C MET A 212 -18.95 4.70 -12.28
N GLY A 213 -17.91 5.51 -12.08
CA GLY A 213 -18.06 6.91 -11.68
C GLY A 213 -18.60 7.13 -10.27
N VAL A 214 -18.38 6.18 -9.36
CA VAL A 214 -18.74 6.29 -7.95
C VAL A 214 -17.56 6.90 -7.18
N PHE A 215 -17.77 8.06 -6.57
CA PHE A 215 -16.73 8.80 -5.85
C PHE A 215 -17.04 8.87 -4.36
N ILE A 216 -16.28 8.14 -3.54
CA ILE A 216 -16.51 8.03 -2.10
C ILE A 216 -15.28 8.54 -1.34
N GLY A 217 -15.42 9.72 -0.71
CA GLY A 217 -14.52 10.21 0.32
C GLY A 217 -15.25 10.39 1.65
N ALA A 218 -14.56 10.91 2.66
CA ALA A 218 -15.10 11.13 4.00
C ALA A 218 -16.29 12.11 4.02
N SER A 219 -16.39 12.98 3.01
CA SER A 219 -17.49 13.94 2.85
C SER A 219 -18.60 13.49 1.92
N THR A 220 -18.48 12.31 1.28
CA THR A 220 -19.51 11.79 0.37
C THR A 220 -20.71 11.29 1.17
N LYS A 221 -21.90 11.81 0.86
CA LYS A 221 -23.16 11.26 1.38
C LYS A 221 -23.48 9.96 0.64
N ILE A 222 -23.58 8.86 1.38
CA ILE A 222 -24.04 7.56 0.88
C ILE A 222 -25.46 7.37 1.40
N ILE A 223 -26.43 7.31 0.50
CA ILE A 223 -27.85 7.26 0.81
C ILE A 223 -28.37 5.87 0.47
N ASP A 224 -29.01 5.19 1.41
CA ASP A 224 -29.78 4.00 1.11
C ASP A 224 -31.11 4.44 0.49
N ARG A 225 -31.35 4.06 -0.77
CA ARG A 225 -32.54 4.45 -1.53
C ARG A 225 -33.85 4.09 -0.81
N ALA A 226 -33.89 3.00 -0.05
CA ALA A 226 -35.09 2.54 0.62
C ALA A 226 -35.40 3.34 1.89
N THR A 227 -34.38 3.87 2.58
CA THR A 227 -34.54 4.54 3.88
C THR A 227 -34.26 6.05 3.86
N GLY A 228 -33.68 6.56 2.78
CA GLY A 228 -33.15 7.94 2.73
C GLY A 228 -31.82 8.07 3.46
#